data_AF-A0A7K1FXB6-F1
#
_entry.id   AF-A0A7K1FXB6-F1
#
_cell.length_a   1.000
_cell.length_b   1.000
_cell.length_c   1.000
_cell.angle_alpha   90.00
_cell.angle_beta   90.00
_cell.angle_gamma   90.00
#
_symmetry.space_group_name_H-M   'P 1'
#
loop_
_entity.id
_entity.type
_entity.pdbx_description
1 polymer ?
#
loop_
_entity_poly.entity_id
_entity_poly.type
_entity_poly.pdbx_seq_one_letter_code
_entity_poly.pdbx_strand_id
1 'polypeptide(L)'
;MRSHADRWEPGGLRWGVEPMCAVLTEYLGLRIAPSTFYEHAVRPVGQRSAAVRDAAMLEQVRRVHRDNNAGTYGARKVWLQLNREGVAVARCTVERLMRADGLVGVCRGKVRRTTIPDPAAGRPADLVGRHSGLRPRWEAQYDRALDQGHA
;
A
#
# COMPACT_ATOMS: atom_id res chain seq x y z
N MET A 1 15.51 29.32 0.14
CA MET A 1 14.71 28.08 -0.06
C MET A 1 15.10 27.43 -1.38
N ARG A 2 16.36 27.03 -1.56
CA ARG A 2 16.96 26.88 -2.90
C ARG A 2 18.21 25.98 -2.90
N SER A 3 18.16 24.82 -2.25
CA SER A 3 19.40 24.05 -2.05
C SER A 3 19.37 22.60 -2.48
N HIS A 4 18.26 22.08 -3.04
CA HIS A 4 18.25 20.80 -3.77
C HIS A 4 17.10 20.53 -4.83
N ALA A 5 16.71 21.40 -5.74
CA ALA A 5 17.16 22.75 -5.90
C ALA A 5 18.71 22.92 -5.79
N ASP A 6 19.55 21.96 -6.32
CA ASP A 6 21.08 21.88 -6.44
C ASP A 6 21.75 20.44 -6.72
N ARG A 7 21.33 19.58 -7.65
CA ARG A 7 21.81 18.15 -7.88
C ARG A 7 21.48 17.94 -9.33
N TRP A 8 22.14 16.98 -9.94
CA TRP A 8 22.47 17.14 -11.33
C TRP A 8 22.89 15.79 -11.89
N GLU A 9 22.80 15.63 -13.21
CA GLU A 9 23.62 14.70 -13.99
C GLU A 9 23.87 15.27 -15.40
N PRO A 10 25.07 15.13 -15.98
CA PRO A 10 25.25 15.21 -17.42
C PRO A 10 24.76 13.87 -18.00
N GLY A 11 23.46 13.80 -18.29
CA GLY A 11 22.84 12.62 -18.91
C GLY A 11 21.65 11.98 -18.15
N GLY A 12 21.29 12.45 -16.95
CA GLY A 12 20.19 11.82 -16.19
C GLY A 12 19.62 12.66 -15.03
N LEU A 13 19.32 13.92 -15.34
CA LEU A 13 18.26 14.77 -14.75
C LEU A 13 17.97 14.68 -13.23
N ARG A 14 18.26 15.78 -12.52
CA ARG A 14 17.65 16.08 -11.21
C ARG A 14 16.53 17.11 -11.33
N TRP A 15 15.39 16.83 -10.70
CA TRP A 15 14.22 17.69 -10.81
C TRP A 15 13.62 18.07 -9.45
N GLY A 16 13.33 19.36 -9.30
CA GLY A 16 12.35 19.84 -8.32
C GLY A 16 10.94 19.75 -8.88
N VAL A 17 9.96 20.34 -8.19
CA VAL A 17 8.56 20.37 -8.69
C VAL A 17 8.35 21.46 -9.75
N GLU A 18 9.26 22.42 -9.83
CA GLU A 18 9.22 23.59 -10.70
C GLU A 18 9.06 23.25 -12.20
N PRO A 19 9.82 22.29 -12.78
CA PRO A 19 9.66 21.92 -14.19
C PRO A 19 8.29 21.32 -14.47
N MET A 20 7.74 20.52 -13.53
CA MET A 20 6.39 19.98 -13.65
C MET A 20 5.35 21.10 -13.61
N CYS A 21 5.46 22.04 -12.68
CA CYS A 21 4.58 23.19 -12.60
C CYS A 21 4.64 24.06 -13.86
N ALA A 22 5.82 24.23 -14.45
CA ALA A 22 6.00 24.97 -15.70
C ALA A 22 5.30 24.27 -16.88
N VAL A 23 5.53 22.96 -17.07
CA VAL A 23 4.89 22.16 -18.12
C VAL A 23 3.36 22.16 -17.96
N LEU A 24 2.85 21.99 -16.74
CA LEU A 24 1.40 22.04 -16.47
C LEU A 24 0.81 23.43 -16.77
N THR A 25 1.56 24.49 -16.54
CA THR A 25 1.14 25.86 -16.87
C THR A 25 1.13 26.08 -18.39
N GLU A 26 2.16 25.60 -19.09
CA GLU A 26 2.33 25.79 -20.53
C GLU A 26 1.31 25.00 -21.36
N TYR A 27 1.16 23.69 -21.10
CA TYR A 27 0.34 22.82 -21.94
C TYR A 27 -1.12 22.69 -21.51
N LEU A 28 -1.41 22.89 -20.22
CA LEU A 28 -2.75 22.73 -19.67
C LEU A 28 -3.33 24.03 -19.09
N GLY A 29 -2.54 25.11 -19.01
CA GLY A 29 -2.98 26.39 -18.42
C GLY A 29 -3.14 26.36 -16.88
N LEU A 30 -2.73 25.29 -16.20
CA LEU A 30 -2.84 25.16 -14.75
C LEU A 30 -1.69 25.88 -14.05
N ARG A 31 -1.93 27.13 -13.63
CA ARG A 31 -0.98 27.94 -12.86
C ARG A 31 -0.88 27.42 -11.41
N ILE A 32 0.12 26.59 -11.15
CA ILE A 32 0.42 26.04 -9.81
C ILE A 32 1.76 26.60 -9.34
N ALA A 33 1.77 27.28 -8.19
CA ALA A 33 3.02 27.75 -7.60
C ALA A 33 3.79 26.58 -6.95
N PRO A 34 5.12 26.47 -7.14
CA PRO A 34 5.94 25.45 -6.48
C PRO A 34 5.88 25.52 -4.95
N SER A 35 5.74 26.73 -4.40
CA SER A 35 5.62 26.95 -2.95
C SER A 35 4.40 26.24 -2.35
N THR A 36 3.27 26.23 -3.05
CA THR A 36 2.06 25.54 -2.59
C THR A 36 2.25 24.03 -2.54
N PHE A 37 3.04 23.45 -3.45
CA PHE A 37 3.40 22.03 -3.36
C PHE A 37 4.21 21.74 -2.10
N TYR A 38 5.25 22.52 -1.83
CA TYR A 38 6.10 22.29 -0.65
C TYR A 38 5.37 22.56 0.66
N GLU A 39 4.53 23.60 0.70
CA GLU A 39 3.65 23.86 1.84
C GLU A 39 2.72 22.66 2.08
N HIS A 40 2.09 22.14 1.03
CA HIS A 40 1.23 20.96 1.12
C HIS A 40 2.01 19.70 1.53
N ALA A 41 3.24 19.51 1.03
CA ALA A 41 4.07 18.35 1.31
C ALA A 41 4.47 18.26 2.80
N VAL A 42 4.72 19.40 3.45
CA VAL A 42 5.11 19.46 4.87
C VAL A 42 3.93 19.56 5.84
N ARG A 43 2.69 19.75 5.34
CA ARG A 43 1.50 19.86 6.21
C ARG A 43 1.33 18.61 7.08
N PRO A 44 1.16 18.76 8.41
CA PRO A 44 0.88 17.66 9.33
C PRO A 44 -0.35 16.89 8.88
N VAL A 45 -0.35 15.56 9.08
CA VAL A 45 -1.44 14.68 8.63
C VAL A 45 -2.79 15.18 9.12
N GLY A 46 -2.91 15.63 10.37
CA GLY A 46 -4.16 16.15 10.96
C GLY A 46 -4.70 17.45 10.35
N GLN A 47 -3.89 18.22 9.62
CA GLN A 47 -4.33 19.45 8.92
C GLN A 47 -4.67 19.20 7.45
N ARG A 48 -4.51 17.96 6.96
CA ARG A 48 -4.92 17.59 5.61
C ARG A 48 -6.43 17.38 5.62
N SER A 49 -7.15 18.02 4.70
CA SER A 49 -8.60 17.87 4.54
C SER A 49 -9.03 16.39 4.40
N ALA A 50 -8.17 15.57 3.79
CA ALA A 50 -8.35 14.12 3.70
C ALA A 50 -8.36 13.44 5.07
N ALA A 51 -7.50 13.84 6.01
CA ALA A 51 -7.42 13.23 7.34
C ALA A 51 -8.63 13.58 8.21
N VAL A 52 -9.16 14.80 8.10
CA VAL A 52 -10.40 15.19 8.79
C VAL A 52 -11.58 14.35 8.29
N ARG A 53 -11.68 14.17 6.97
CA ARG A 53 -12.72 13.31 6.36
C ARG A 53 -12.55 11.85 6.78
N ASP A 54 -11.32 11.36 6.78
CA ASP A 54 -10.98 9.99 7.19
C ASP A 54 -11.33 9.74 8.66
N ALA A 55 -11.10 10.70 9.55
CA ALA A 55 -11.47 10.58 10.96
C ALA A 55 -12.99 10.44 11.14
N ALA A 56 -13.78 11.28 10.45
CA ALA A 56 -15.24 11.16 10.46
C ALA A 56 -15.72 9.83 9.85
N MET A 57 -15.06 9.38 8.78
CA MET A 57 -15.37 8.10 8.12
C MET A 57 -15.00 6.91 9.01
N LEU A 58 -13.91 7.01 9.78
CA LEU A 58 -13.47 5.96 10.68
C LEU A 58 -14.49 5.71 11.80
N GLU A 59 -15.15 6.75 12.32
CA GLU A 59 -16.24 6.58 13.29
C GLU A 59 -17.41 5.79 12.72
N GLN A 60 -17.79 6.05 11.46
CA GLN A 60 -18.82 5.27 10.78
C GLN A 60 -18.39 3.81 10.56
N VAL A 61 -17.13 3.58 10.20
CA VAL A 61 -16.54 2.24 10.07
C VAL A 61 -16.56 1.50 11.40
N ARG A 62 -16.18 2.15 12.50
CA ARG A 62 -16.20 1.59 13.86
C ARG A 62 -17.62 1.24 14.31
N ARG A 63 -18.59 2.12 14.06
CA ARG A 63 -20.03 1.89 14.32
C ARG A 63 -20.50 0.62 13.62
N VAL A 64 -20.38 0.59 12.29
CA VAL A 64 -20.81 -0.56 11.48
C VAL A 64 -20.08 -1.85 11.86
N HIS A 65 -18.81 -1.78 12.23
CA HIS A 65 -18.05 -2.95 12.66
C HIS A 65 -18.50 -3.48 14.03
N ARG A 66 -18.77 -2.61 15.01
CA ARG A 66 -19.29 -3.02 16.34
C ARG A 66 -20.71 -3.54 16.28
N ASP A 67 -21.60 -2.79 15.63
CA ASP A 67 -23.05 -3.04 15.65
C ASP A 67 -23.41 -4.35 14.92
N ASN A 68 -22.61 -4.74 13.93
CA ASN A 68 -22.86 -5.96 13.16
C ASN A 68 -22.07 -7.17 13.69
N ASN A 69 -22.77 -8.01 14.45
CA ASN A 69 -22.28 -9.31 14.92
C ASN A 69 -20.93 -9.21 15.68
N ALA A 70 -20.80 -8.20 16.55
CA ALA A 70 -19.68 -8.02 17.47
C ALA A 70 -18.29 -8.05 16.80
N GLY A 71 -18.10 -7.37 15.67
CA GLY A 71 -16.81 -7.31 14.98
C GLY A 71 -16.54 -8.45 13.99
N THR A 72 -17.55 -9.27 13.67
CA THR A 72 -17.40 -10.33 12.65
C THR A 72 -17.11 -9.77 11.25
N TYR A 73 -17.55 -8.55 10.95
CA TYR A 73 -17.47 -7.98 9.60
C TYR A 73 -16.06 -7.47 9.25
N GLY A 74 -15.49 -8.03 8.19
CA GLY A 74 -14.28 -7.48 7.56
C GLY A 74 -14.60 -6.34 6.59
N ALA A 75 -13.56 -5.71 6.04
CA ALA A 75 -13.67 -4.50 5.22
C ALA A 75 -14.68 -4.58 4.08
N ARG A 76 -14.76 -5.70 3.35
CA ARG A 76 -15.77 -5.87 2.28
C ARG A 76 -17.20 -5.80 2.81
N LYS A 77 -17.49 -6.40 3.98
CA LYS A 77 -18.84 -6.41 4.56
C LYS A 77 -19.20 -5.05 5.16
N VAL A 78 -18.23 -4.41 5.84
CA VAL A 78 -18.40 -3.04 6.33
C VAL A 78 -18.69 -2.08 5.17
N TRP A 79 -17.93 -2.16 4.08
CA TRP A 79 -18.17 -1.37 2.88
C TRP A 79 -19.57 -1.57 2.27
N LEU A 80 -20.02 -2.83 2.14
CA LEU A 80 -21.37 -3.12 1.65
C LEU A 80 -22.44 -2.54 2.57
N GLN A 81 -22.25 -2.62 3.89
CA GLN A 81 -23.21 -2.11 4.85
C GLN A 81 -23.28 -0.58 4.83
N LEU A 82 -22.13 0.10 4.76
CA LEU A 82 -22.07 1.55 4.61
C LEU A 82 -22.79 2.03 3.34
N ASN A 83 -22.60 1.34 2.21
CA ASN A 83 -23.33 1.67 0.98
C ASN A 83 -24.84 1.44 1.09
N ARG A 84 -25.28 0.40 1.82
CA ARG A 84 -26.72 0.16 2.07
C ARG A 84 -27.35 1.25 2.92
N GLU A 85 -26.56 1.87 3.81
CA GLU A 85 -26.96 3.01 4.63
C GLU A 85 -26.82 4.36 3.90
N GLY A 86 -26.45 4.35 2.62
CA GLY A 86 -26.31 5.56 1.80
C GLY A 86 -24.99 6.30 1.98
N VAL A 87 -24.02 5.75 2.72
CA VAL A 87 -22.70 6.35 2.92
C VAL A 87 -21.77 5.95 1.79
N ALA A 88 -21.61 6.84 0.80
CA ALA A 88 -20.76 6.60 -0.36
C ALA A 88 -19.27 6.62 0.04
N VAL A 89 -18.63 5.45 0.04
CA VAL A 89 -17.21 5.31 0.33
C VAL A 89 -16.55 4.27 -0.58
N ALA A 90 -15.34 4.57 -1.04
CA ALA A 90 -14.55 3.60 -1.80
C ALA A 90 -14.13 2.43 -0.91
N ARG A 91 -14.18 1.21 -1.45
CA ARG A 91 -13.79 0.00 -0.72
C ARG A 91 -12.36 0.07 -0.19
N CYS A 92 -11.43 0.61 -0.98
CA CYS A 92 -10.03 0.77 -0.58
C CYS A 92 -9.85 1.73 0.60
N THR A 93 -10.73 2.74 0.74
CA THR A 93 -10.75 3.63 1.90
C THR A 93 -11.14 2.86 3.16
N VAL A 94 -12.19 2.06 3.11
CA VAL A 94 -12.61 1.21 4.25
C VAL A 94 -11.49 0.24 4.65
N GLU A 95 -10.89 -0.45 3.67
CA GLU A 95 -9.77 -1.36 3.92
C GLU A 95 -8.56 -0.66 4.57
N ARG A 96 -8.20 0.54 4.09
CA ARG A 96 -7.12 1.34 4.65
C ARG A 96 -7.43 1.79 6.07
N LEU A 97 -8.64 2.32 6.32
CA LEU A 97 -9.05 2.81 7.63
C LEU A 97 -9.12 1.69 8.66
N MET A 98 -9.71 0.55 8.30
CA MET A 98 -9.73 -0.63 9.17
C MET A 98 -8.33 -1.13 9.50
N ARG A 99 -7.41 -1.17 8.52
CA ARG A 99 -6.01 -1.56 8.77
C ARG A 99 -5.30 -0.58 9.70
N ALA A 100 -5.48 0.72 9.49
CA ALA A 100 -4.86 1.75 10.32
C ALA A 100 -5.37 1.72 11.77
N ASP A 101 -6.64 1.33 11.96
CA ASP A 101 -7.30 1.25 13.26
C ASP A 101 -7.21 -0.14 13.93
N GLY A 102 -6.59 -1.12 13.27
CA GLY A 102 -6.47 -2.49 13.77
C GLY A 102 -7.79 -3.30 13.76
N LEU A 103 -8.82 -2.83 13.06
CA LEU A 103 -10.10 -3.53 12.93
C LEU A 103 -9.98 -4.67 11.91
N VAL A 104 -10.27 -5.89 12.35
CA VAL A 104 -10.18 -7.09 11.52
C VAL A 104 -11.49 -7.87 11.64
N GLY A 105 -12.03 -8.29 10.49
CA GLY A 105 -13.19 -9.17 10.48
C GLY A 105 -12.80 -10.63 10.73
N VAL A 106 -13.76 -11.42 11.20
CA VAL A 106 -13.54 -12.85 11.42
C VAL A 106 -13.52 -13.60 10.09
N CYS A 107 -12.39 -14.25 9.78
CA CYS A 107 -12.29 -15.23 8.72
C CYS A 107 -12.66 -16.62 9.27
N ARG A 108 -13.84 -17.13 8.92
CA ARG A 108 -14.23 -18.51 9.25
C ARG A 108 -13.71 -19.47 8.18
N GLY A 109 -12.93 -20.46 8.61
CA GLY A 109 -12.43 -21.55 7.77
C GLY A 109 -10.91 -21.69 7.82
N LYS A 110 -10.42 -22.93 7.74
CA LYS A 110 -8.99 -23.20 7.48
C LYS A 110 -8.67 -22.76 6.07
N VAL A 111 -7.51 -22.11 5.88
CA VAL A 111 -6.92 -21.93 4.54
C VAL A 111 -6.75 -23.32 3.94
N ARG A 112 -7.55 -23.64 2.92
CA ARG A 112 -7.47 -24.91 2.19
C ARG A 112 -6.29 -24.80 1.24
N ARG A 113 -5.17 -25.43 1.59
CA ARG A 113 -4.05 -25.62 0.67
C ARG A 113 -4.36 -26.83 -0.20
N THR A 114 -4.94 -26.60 -1.37
CA THR A 114 -5.40 -27.64 -2.30
C THR A 114 -4.25 -28.46 -2.88
N THR A 115 -3.07 -27.86 -3.01
CA THR A 115 -1.93 -28.49 -3.67
C THR A 115 -0.66 -28.27 -2.85
N ILE A 116 -0.06 -29.37 -2.41
CA ILE A 116 1.30 -29.41 -1.87
C ILE A 116 2.17 -29.86 -3.04
N PRO A 117 3.06 -29.01 -3.60
CA PRO A 117 3.95 -29.45 -4.66
C PRO A 117 4.87 -30.54 -4.12
N ASP A 118 4.92 -31.67 -4.82
CA ASP A 118 5.89 -32.73 -4.57
C ASP A 118 7.28 -32.21 -5.01
N PRO A 119 8.26 -32.12 -4.09
CA PRO A 119 9.61 -31.68 -4.44
C PRO A 119 10.33 -32.66 -5.39
N ALA A 120 9.90 -33.92 -5.46
CA ALA A 120 10.46 -34.93 -6.36
C ALA A 120 9.79 -34.96 -7.75
N ALA A 121 8.65 -34.28 -7.92
CA ALA A 121 7.99 -34.22 -9.22
C ALA A 121 8.79 -33.35 -10.20
N GLY A 122 9.00 -33.88 -11.42
CA GLY A 122 9.67 -33.16 -12.50
C GLY A 122 8.97 -31.83 -12.79
N ARG A 123 9.74 -30.74 -12.80
CA ARG A 123 9.21 -29.42 -13.16
C ARG A 123 8.98 -29.38 -14.68
N PRO A 124 7.86 -28.82 -15.15
CA PRO A 124 7.65 -28.62 -16.58
C PRO A 124 8.76 -27.72 -17.14
N ALA A 125 9.25 -28.08 -18.33
CA ALA A 125 10.27 -27.29 -19.03
C ALA A 125 9.72 -25.89 -19.35
N ASP A 126 10.54 -24.86 -19.12
CA ASP A 126 10.18 -23.49 -19.45
C ASP A 126 10.38 -23.24 -20.96
N LEU A 127 9.32 -23.42 -21.72
CA LEU A 127 9.32 -23.28 -23.17
C LEU A 127 9.36 -21.81 -23.66
N VAL A 128 9.31 -20.84 -22.75
CA VAL A 128 9.21 -19.40 -23.08
C VAL A 128 10.47 -18.64 -22.63
N GLY A 129 11.50 -19.33 -22.13
CA GLY A 129 12.79 -18.73 -21.77
C GLY A 129 12.69 -17.67 -20.68
N ARG A 130 11.74 -17.81 -19.75
CA ARG A 130 11.61 -16.91 -18.61
C ARG A 130 12.73 -17.23 -17.63
N HIS A 131 13.59 -16.25 -17.35
CA HIS A 131 14.58 -16.34 -16.27
C HIS A 131 13.88 -16.36 -14.89
N SER A 132 13.15 -17.42 -14.58
CA SER A 132 12.50 -17.67 -13.29
C SER A 132 13.44 -18.39 -12.32
N GLY A 133 14.72 -18.00 -12.35
CA GLY A 133 15.76 -18.45 -11.43
C GLY A 133 15.56 -17.87 -10.04
N LEU A 134 14.47 -18.24 -9.36
CA LEU A 134 14.36 -18.06 -7.93
C LEU A 134 14.98 -19.29 -7.25
N ARG A 135 16.30 -19.23 -7.01
CA ARG A 135 16.82 -19.81 -5.77
C ARG A 135 16.30 -18.90 -4.64
N PRO A 136 15.54 -19.41 -3.67
CA PRO A 136 15.13 -18.58 -2.56
C PRO A 136 16.37 -18.10 -1.80
N ARG A 137 16.48 -16.79 -1.57
CA ARG A 137 17.60 -16.14 -0.86
C ARG A 137 17.83 -16.68 0.57
N TRP A 138 16.91 -17.46 1.13
CA TRP A 138 16.93 -17.87 2.53
C TRP A 138 17.79 -19.12 2.83
N GLU A 139 18.18 -19.93 1.84
CA GLU A 139 19.03 -21.12 2.07
C GLU A 139 20.50 -20.76 2.38
N ALA A 140 21.00 -19.62 1.90
CA ALA A 140 22.39 -19.21 2.16
C ALA A 140 22.68 -18.81 3.63
N GLN A 141 21.64 -18.66 4.45
CA GLN A 141 21.79 -18.28 5.86
C GLN A 141 21.73 -19.49 6.81
N TYR A 142 21.19 -20.64 6.38
CA TYR A 142 21.05 -21.82 7.23
C TYR A 142 22.28 -22.75 7.15
N ASP A 143 22.91 -22.88 5.98
CA ASP A 143 24.07 -23.77 5.80
C ASP A 143 25.33 -23.27 6.52
N ARG A 144 25.42 -21.97 6.84
CA ARG A 144 26.54 -21.42 7.65
C ARG A 144 26.37 -21.70 9.15
N ALA A 145 25.19 -22.11 9.60
CA ALA A 145 24.91 -22.39 11.02
C ALA A 145 25.10 -23.86 11.42
N LEU A 146 25.29 -24.77 10.45
CA LEU A 146 25.51 -26.21 10.72
C LEU A 146 26.98 -26.64 10.63
N ASP A 147 27.89 -25.76 10.18
CA ASP A 147 29.35 -26.00 10.19
C ASP A 147 30.06 -25.49 11.46
N GLN A 148 29.33 -24.89 12.41
CA GLN A 148 29.86 -24.44 13.71
C GLN A 148 29.26 -25.28 14.84
N GLY A 149 29.62 -26.55 14.91
CA GLY A 149 29.08 -27.48 15.91
C GLY A 149 29.87 -28.78 16.04
N HIS A 150 31.20 -28.71 16.12
CA HIS A 150 32.04 -29.79 16.62
C HIS A 150 33.27 -29.20 17.34
N ALA A 151 33.21 -29.19 18.67
CA ALA A 151 34.34 -29.34 19.57
C ALA A 151 33.81 -29.96 20.87
#